data_AF-A0A7Y4L9H3-F1
#
_entry.id   AF-A0A7Y4L9H3-F1
#
_cell.length_a   1.000
_cell.length_b   1.000
_cell.length_c   1.000
_cell.angle_alpha   90.00
_cell.angle_beta   90.00
_cell.angle_gamma   90.00
#
_symmetry.space_group_name_H-M   'P 1'
#
loop_
_entity.id
_entity.type
_entity.pdbx_description
1 polymer ?
#
loop_
_entity_poly.entity_id
_entity_poly.type
_entity_poly.pdbx_seq_one_letter_code
_entity_poly.pdbx_strand_id
1 'polypeptide(L)' 'METAKLFMHGRSQAVRLPQKYRFKGNSVVIKPVGNGLLLLPMTNIGQMLQEAVNTFEPDFKIERGEQPEQLREDIHVHP' A
#
# COMPACT_ATOMS: atom_id res chain seq x y z
N MET A 1 21.08 -10.44 -9.81
CA MET A 1 19.97 -9.49 -9.98
C MET A 1 19.25 -9.83 -11.27
N GLU A 2 17.93 -9.98 -11.24
CA GLU A 2 17.14 -10.16 -12.46
C GLU A 2 16.57 -8.83 -12.92
N THR A 3 16.56 -8.62 -14.23
CA THR A 3 16.05 -7.40 -14.85
C THR A 3 14.81 -7.72 -15.67
N ALA A 4 13.95 -6.73 -15.83
CA ALA A 4 12.78 -6.80 -16.70
C ALA A 4 12.92 -5.77 -17.80
N LYS A 5 12.39 -6.08 -18.99
CA LYS A 5 12.46 -5.16 -20.12
C LYS A 5 11.40 -4.07 -19.99
N LEU A 6 11.83 -2.82 -20.10
CA LEU A 6 10.95 -1.66 -20.29
C LEU A 6 10.60 -1.53 -21.77
N PHE A 7 9.34 -1.20 -22.06
CA PHE A 7 8.86 -0.94 -23.41
C PHE A 7 7.70 0.05 -23.38
N MET A 8 7.34 0.59 -24.54
CA MET A 8 6.18 1.46 -24.69
C MET A 8 4.98 0.66 -25.20
N HIS A 9 3.80 0.90 -24.62
CA HIS A 9 2.53 0.40 -25.11
C HIS A 9 1.60 1.60 -25.37
N GLY A 10 1.50 2.00 -26.64
CA GLY A 10 0.88 3.28 -27.00
C GLY A 10 1.65 4.45 -26.38
N ARG A 11 0.96 5.28 -25.59
CA ARG A 11 1.54 6.45 -24.91
C ARG A 11 2.06 6.14 -23.50
N SER A 12 1.96 4.89 -23.04
CA SER A 12 2.32 4.48 -21.68
C SER A 12 3.60 3.65 -21.68
N GLN A 13 4.40 3.77 -20.61
CA GLN A 13 5.52 2.87 -20.34
C GLN A 13 5.02 1.60 -19.64
N ALA A 14 5.59 0.45 -19.98
CA ALA A 14 5.26 -0.85 -19.43
C ALA A 14 6.51 -1.68 -19.09
N VAL A 15 6.36 -2.58 -18.12
CA VAL A 15 7.38 -3.56 -17.71
C VAL A 15 6.92 -4.95 -18.15
N ARG A 16 7.75 -5.69 -18.89
CA ARG A 16 7.47 -7.11 -19.20
C ARG A 16 7.93 -7.98 -18.04
N LEU A 17 6.98 -8.43 -17.21
CA LEU A 17 7.27 -9.32 -16.09
C LEU A 17 7.71 -10.72 -16.56
N PRO A 18 8.85 -11.25 -16.09
CA PRO A 18 9.22 -12.65 -16.27
C PRO A 18 8.15 -13.58 -15.70
N GLN A 19 8.05 -14.80 -16.24
CA GLN A 19 6.96 -15.74 -15.93
C GLN A 19 6.75 -15.98 -14.43
N LYS A 20 7.84 -16.11 -13.67
CA LYS A 20 7.81 -16.37 -12.22
C LYS A 20 7.36 -15.19 -11.35
N TYR A 21 7.30 -13.97 -11.91
CA TYR A 21 6.86 -12.76 -11.22
C TYR A 21 5.47 -12.30 -11.68
N ARG A 22 4.74 -13.11 -12.45
CA ARG A 22 3.39 -12.76 -12.90
C ARG A 22 2.41 -12.74 -11.72
N PHE A 23 1.61 -11.69 -11.65
CA PHE A 23 0.49 -11.61 -10.72
C PHE A 23 -0.70 -12.42 -11.23
N LYS A 24 -1.53 -12.90 -10.31
CA LYS A 24 -2.88 -13.37 -10.62
C LYS A 24 -3.82 -12.16 -10.70
N GLY A 25 -4.79 -12.19 -11.61
CA GLY A 25 -5.72 -11.09 -11.83
C GLY A 25 -5.28 -10.14 -12.94
N ASN A 26 -5.93 -8.98 -13.02
CA ASN A 26 -5.78 -7.99 -14.10
C ASN A 26 -5.19 -6.65 -13.65
N SER A 27 -5.06 -6.42 -12.34
CA SER A 27 -4.64 -5.14 -11.77
C SER A 27 -3.80 -5.32 -10.50
N VAL A 28 -2.91 -4.36 -10.26
CA VAL A 28 -2.05 -4.27 -9.06
C VAL A 28 -2.14 -2.86 -8.47
N VAL A 29 -1.92 -2.76 -7.17
CA VAL A 29 -1.66 -1.50 -6.48
C VAL A 29 -0.21 -1.11 -6.68
N ILE A 30 0.04 0.18 -6.89
CA ILE A 30 1.38 0.76 -7.05
C ILE A 30 1.68 1.63 -5.83
N LYS A 31 2.81 1.40 -5.17
CA LYS A 31 3.31 2.22 -4.05
C LYS A 31 4.75 2.67 -4.33
N PRO A 32 5.04 3.99 -4.38
CA PRO A 32 6.42 4.47 -4.43
C PRO A 32 7.18 4.11 -3.15
N VAL A 33 8.40 3.59 -3.27
CA VAL A 33 9.29 3.26 -2.15
C VAL A 33 10.73 3.62 -2.52
N GLY A 34 11.29 4.64 -1.86
CA GLY A 34 12.61 5.17 -2.20
C GLY A 34 12.70 5.56 -3.69
N ASN A 35 13.68 5.03 -4.40
CA ASN A 35 13.89 5.27 -5.83
C ASN A 35 13.16 4.25 -6.73
N GLY A 36 12.17 3.52 -6.20
CA GLY A 36 11.48 2.45 -6.92
C GLY A 36 9.96 2.40 -6.68
N LEU A 37 9.33 1.38 -7.26
CA LEU A 37 7.91 1.09 -7.14
C LEU A 37 7.73 -0.31 -6.55
N LEU A 38 6.82 -0.44 -5.59
CA LEU A 38 6.30 -1.71 -5.07
C LEU A 38 4.95 -1.99 -5.74
N LEU A 39 4.83 -3.18 -6.34
CA LEU A 39 3.59 -3.66 -6.97
C LEU A 39 2.97 -4.75 -6.09
N LEU A 40 1.71 -4.56 -5.69
CA LEU A 40 0.97 -5.49 -4.83
C LEU A 40 -0.30 -5.97 -5.53
N PRO A 41 -0.71 -7.24 -5.40
CA PRO A 41 -1.97 -7.71 -5.97
C PRO A 41 -3.17 -6.95 -5.37
N MET A 42 -4.17 -6.65 -6.19
CA MET A 42 -5.42 -6.00 -5.75
C MET A 42 -6.25 -6.92 -4.85
N THR A 43 -6.27 -8.20 -5.18
CA THR A 43 -6.85 -9.20 -4.30
C THR A 43 -5.93 -9.32 -3.09
N ASN A 44 -6.54 -9.26 -1.90
CA ASN A 44 -5.93 -9.68 -0.65
C ASN A 44 -5.15 -8.65 0.19
N ILE A 45 -5.37 -7.35 0.00
CA ILE A 45 -4.81 -6.32 0.90
C ILE A 45 -5.17 -6.62 2.37
N GLY A 46 -6.41 -7.08 2.61
CA GLY A 46 -6.87 -7.48 3.95
C GLY A 46 -6.08 -8.65 4.53
N GLN A 47 -5.82 -9.73 3.78
CA GLN A 47 -5.01 -10.84 4.32
C GLN A 47 -3.53 -10.46 4.41
N MET A 48 -2.97 -9.66 3.49
CA MET A 48 -1.60 -9.14 3.65
C MET A 48 -1.47 -8.31 4.94
N LEU A 49 -2.46 -7.46 5.22
CA LEU A 49 -2.49 -6.70 6.46
C LEU A 49 -2.63 -7.62 7.68
N GLN A 50 -3.48 -8.64 7.58
CA GLN A 50 -3.65 -9.62 8.65
C GLN A 50 -2.37 -10.42 8.91
N GLU A 51 -1.66 -10.86 7.88
CA GLU A 51 -0.37 -11.53 7.99
C GLU A 51 0.69 -10.63 8.62
N ALA A 52 0.72 -9.34 8.25
CA ALA A 52 1.59 -8.36 8.88
C ALA A 52 1.28 -8.17 10.37
N VAL A 53 0.00 -8.12 10.74
CA VAL A 53 -0.44 -8.08 12.15
C VAL A 53 -0.05 -9.37 12.89
N ASN A 54 -0.14 -10.53 12.24
CA ASN A 54 0.25 -11.80 12.84
C ASN A 54 1.78 -11.97 13.00
N THR A 55 2.59 -11.07 12.45
CA THR A 55 4.05 -11.07 12.60
C THR A 55 4.50 -10.43 13.92
N PHE A 56 3.63 -9.71 14.61
CA PHE A 56 3.93 -9.18 15.94
C PHE A 56 4.04 -10.30 16.98
N GLU A 57 4.77 -10.05 18.06
CA GLU A 57 4.85 -10.97 19.19
C GLU A 57 3.46 -11.21 19.81
N PRO A 58 3.15 -12.42 20.32
CA PRO A 58 1.81 -12.75 20.84
C PRO A 58 1.30 -11.79 21.93
N ASP A 59 2.22 -11.21 22.71
CA ASP A 59 1.92 -10.30 23.81
C ASP A 59 2.16 -8.81 23.46
N PHE A 60 2.34 -8.49 22.18
CA PHE A 60 2.49 -7.11 21.73
C PHE A 60 1.19 -6.32 22.00
N LYS A 61 1.27 -5.32 22.87
CA LYS A 61 0.17 -4.43 23.23
C LYS A 61 0.44 -3.03 22.72
N ILE A 62 -0.51 -2.46 21.99
CA ILE A 62 -0.55 -1.03 21.67
C ILE A 62 -1.55 -0.39 22.63
N GLU A 63 -1.06 0.42 23.56
CA GLU A 63 -1.92 1.20 24.44
C GLU A 63 -2.22 2.55 23.81
N ARG A 64 -3.52 2.84 23.64
CA ARG A 64 -3.97 4.20 23.29
C ARG A 64 -4.10 4.98 24.58
N GLY A 65 -3.18 5.90 24.85
CA GLY A 65 -3.30 6.84 25.96
C GLY A 65 -4.48 7.81 25.80
N GLU A 66 -4.77 8.57 26.85
CA GLU A 66 -5.74 9.65 26.79
C GLU A 66 -5.32 10.67 25.72
N GLN A 67 -6.27 11.02 24.86
CA GLN A 67 -6.09 12.08 23.88
C GLN A 67 -6.64 13.37 24.50
N PRO A 68 -5.88 14.48 24.50
CA PRO A 68 -6.40 15.74 25.00
C PRO A 68 -7.63 16.16 24.20
N GLU A 69 -8.57 16.79 24.87
CA GLU A 69 -9.76 17.34 24.24
C GLU A 69 -9.33 18.39 23.22
N GLN A 70 -9.69 18.19 21.96
CA GLN A 70 -9.28 19.08 20.89
C GLN A 70 -10.22 20.30 20.88
N LEU A 71 -9.72 21.46 21.29
CA LEU A 71 -10.44 22.72 21.10
C LEU A 71 -10.69 22.92 19.60
N ARG A 72 -11.95 22.97 19.20
CA ARG A 72 -12.37 23.39 17.87
C ARG A 72 -12.80 24.84 17.93
N GLU A 73 -12.43 25.61 16.92
CA GLU A 73 -12.96 26.96 16.73
C GLU A 73 -14.47 26.88 16.46
N ASP A 74 -15.23 27.79 17.05
CA ASP A 74 -16.66 27.90 16.77
C ASP A 74 -16.86 28.18 15.28
N ILE A 75 -17.71 27.36 14.65
CA ILE A 75 -18.11 27.59 13.27
C ILE A 75 -18.95 28.88 13.27
N HIS A 76 -18.41 29.95 12.72
CA HIS A 76 -19.16 31.18 12.47
C HIS A 76 -20.18 30.90 11.37
N VAL A 77 -21.39 30.50 11.77
CA VAL A 77 -22.52 30.41 10.85
C VAL A 77 -22.98 31.84 10.60
N HIS A 78 -22.57 32.42 9.45
CA HIS A 78 -23.15 33.67 9.00
C HIS A 78 -24.64 33.48 8.71
N PRO A 79 -25.53 34.32 9.27
CA PRO A 79 -26.96 34.27 9.02
C PRO A 79 -27.35 34.65 7.59
#